data_AF-B4VJ98-F1
#
_entry.id   AF-B4VJ98-F1
#
_cell.length_a   1.000
_cell.length_b   1.000
_cell.length_c   1.000
_cell.angle_alpha   90.00
_cell.angle_beta   90.00
_cell.angle_gamma   90.00
#
_symmetry.space_group_name_H-M   'P 1'
#
loop_
_entity.id
_entity.type
_entity.pdbx_description
1 polymer ?
#
loop_
_entity_poly.entity_id
_entity_poly.type
_entity_poly.pdbx_seq_one_letter_code
_entity_poly.pdbx_strand_id
1 'polypeptide(L)' 'MLTKKAHQRKISNSFDFSQLFAQSMKKGQISHSDWYELLITPMDNAFTSDHEDAVTRLIYGVRHGFVKVIDNG' A
#
# COMPACT_ATOMS: atom_id res chain seq x y z
N MET A 1 -23.83 16.39 14.16
CA MET A 1 -23.05 16.44 12.90
C MET A 1 -21.57 16.41 13.27
N LEU A 2 -20.95 15.24 13.27
CA LEU A 2 -19.50 15.10 13.49
C LEU A 2 -18.85 15.09 12.11
N THR A 3 -18.26 16.23 11.73
CA THR A 3 -17.39 16.34 10.57
C THR A 3 -16.18 15.45 10.81
N LYS A 4 -16.19 14.26 10.21
CA LYS A 4 -14.99 13.43 10.06
C LYS A 4 -14.00 14.29 9.28
N LYS A 5 -13.01 14.85 9.97
CA LYS A 5 -11.77 15.29 9.34
C LYS A 5 -11.18 14.03 8.73
N ALA A 6 -11.50 13.79 7.47
CA ALA A 6 -10.67 12.96 6.61
C ALA A 6 -9.29 13.58 6.74
N HIS A 7 -8.44 12.90 7.50
CA HIS A 7 -7.03 13.21 7.56
C HIS A 7 -6.56 12.95 6.14
N GLN A 8 -6.65 13.97 5.28
CA GLN A 8 -5.79 14.11 4.14
C GLN A 8 -4.40 14.03 4.74
N ARG A 9 -3.84 12.81 4.83
CA ARG A 9 -2.41 12.64 4.86
C ARG A 9 -1.97 13.48 3.68
N LYS A 10 -1.35 14.63 3.99
CA LYS A 10 -0.50 15.31 3.03
C LYS A 10 0.27 14.18 2.37
N ILE A 11 0.03 13.98 1.09
CA ILE A 11 0.84 13.10 0.27
C ILE A 11 2.22 13.75 0.35
N SER A 12 2.98 13.33 1.36
CA SER A 12 4.41 13.56 1.41
C SER A 12 4.88 13.03 0.07
N ASN A 13 5.53 13.88 -0.72
CA ASN A 13 5.91 13.66 -2.12
C ASN A 13 6.88 12.48 -2.35
N SER A 14 6.82 11.44 -1.54
CA SER A 14 7.50 10.16 -1.70
C SER A 14 6.70 9.08 -0.97
N PHE A 15 5.61 8.60 -1.56
CA PHE A 15 5.15 7.26 -1.25
C PHE A 15 6.27 6.32 -1.70
N ASP A 16 7.19 5.97 -0.79
CA ASP A 16 8.29 5.07 -1.11
C ASP A 16 7.75 3.65 -1.17
N PHE A 17 7.29 3.29 -2.37
CA PHE A 17 6.72 2.00 -2.69
C PHE A 17 7.64 0.86 -2.23
N SER A 18 8.95 1.02 -2.50
CA SER A 18 9.98 0.04 -2.16
C SER A 18 10.05 -0.19 -0.66
N GLN A 19 9.91 0.88 0.14
CA GLN A 19 9.88 0.76 1.59
C GLN A 19 8.61 0.06 2.09
N LEU A 20 7.44 0.41 1.58
CA LEU A 20 6.18 -0.25 1.96
C LEU A 20 6.22 -1.74 1.59
N PHE A 21 6.67 -2.07 0.39
CA PHE A 21 6.86 -3.44 -0.08
C PHE A 21 7.79 -4.22 0.85
N ALA A 22 9.00 -3.70 1.10
CA ALA A 22 9.99 -4.38 1.93
C ALA A 22 9.48 -4.60 3.36
N GLN A 23 8.80 -3.61 3.95
CA GLN A 23 8.22 -3.75 5.28
C GLN A 23 7.08 -4.77 5.30
N SER A 24 6.20 -4.76 4.30
CA SER A 24 5.05 -5.66 4.22
C SER A 24 5.48 -7.11 4.07
N MET A 25 6.46 -7.35 3.19
CA MET A 25 7.06 -8.68 3.00
C MET A 25 7.80 -9.15 4.25
N LYS A 26 8.57 -8.26 4.91
CA LYS A 26 9.30 -8.60 6.15
C LYS A 26 8.37 -8.93 7.31
N LYS A 27 7.28 -8.17 7.48
CA LYS A 27 6.30 -8.38 8.56
C LYS A 27 5.28 -9.49 8.23
N GLY A 28 5.15 -9.87 6.97
CA GLY A 28 4.06 -10.73 6.49
C GLY A 28 2.69 -10.07 6.65
N GLN A 29 2.64 -8.74 6.72
CA GLN A 29 1.41 -7.98 7.00
C GLN A 29 1.45 -6.63 6.30
N ILE A 30 0.30 -6.20 5.79
CA ILE A 30 0.06 -4.85 5.26
C ILE A 30 -1.25 -4.31 5.83
N SER A 31 -1.30 -3.00 6.12
CA SER A 31 -2.56 -2.42 6.60
C SER A 31 -3.58 -2.30 5.48
N HIS A 32 -4.87 -2.36 5.80
CA HIS A 32 -5.94 -2.19 4.83
C HIS A 32 -5.85 -0.82 4.13
N SER A 33 -5.49 0.24 4.85
CA SER A 33 -5.30 1.58 4.26
C SER A 33 -4.16 1.61 3.25
N ASP A 34 -3.00 1.03 3.60
CA ASP A 34 -1.84 1.05 2.70
C ASP A 34 -2.05 0.10 1.50
N TRP A 35 -2.77 -1.01 1.73
CA TRP A 35 -3.20 -1.92 0.67
C TRP A 35 -4.17 -1.25 -0.31
N TYR A 36 -5.15 -0.52 0.21
CA TYR A 36 -6.09 0.23 -0.62
C TYR A 36 -5.39 1.34 -1.41
N GLU A 37 -4.55 2.14 -0.74
CA GLU A 37 -3.76 3.21 -1.38
C GLU A 37 -2.93 2.64 -2.53
N LEU A 38 -2.23 1.52 -2.30
CA LEU A 38 -1.44 0.83 -3.32
C LEU A 38 -2.24 0.46 -4.57
N LEU A 39 -3.48 -0.02 -4.41
CA LEU A 39 -4.30 -0.45 -5.54
C LEU A 39 -4.86 0.72 -6.35
N ILE A 40 -5.00 1.90 -5.74
CA ILE A 40 -5.53 3.09 -6.42
C ILE A 40 -4.43 4.02 -6.96
N THR A 41 -3.19 3.96 -6.44
CA THR A 41 -2.08 4.82 -6.89
C THR A 41 -1.84 4.79 -8.42
N PRO A 42 -1.94 3.65 -9.14
CA PRO A 42 -1.80 3.63 -10.60
C PRO A 42 -2.83 4.50 -11.34
N MET A 43 -3.98 4.79 -10.72
CA MET A 43 -5.02 5.63 -11.31
C MET A 43 -4.64 7.11 -11.28
N ASP A 44 -3.88 7.53 -10.27
CA ASP A 44 -3.47 8.92 -10.06
C ASP A 44 -2.06 9.22 -10.59
N ASN A 45 -1.19 8.21 -10.67
CA ASN A 45 0.21 8.35 -11.11
C ASN A 45 0.66 7.12 -11.91
N ALA A 46 1.42 7.35 -12.99
CA ALA A 46 2.07 6.27 -13.72
C ALA A 46 3.15 5.61 -12.85
N PHE A 47 3.14 4.28 -12.79
CA PHE A 47 4.20 3.52 -12.14
C PHE A 47 5.47 3.45 -13.01
N THR A 48 6.60 3.34 -12.33
CA THR A 48 7.84 2.87 -12.96
C THR A 48 7.81 1.35 -13.03
N SER A 49 8.67 0.75 -13.85
CA SER A 49 8.81 -0.72 -13.91
C SER A 49 9.10 -1.34 -12.53
N ASP A 50 9.84 -0.64 -11.66
CA ASP A 50 10.17 -1.14 -10.32
C ASP A 50 8.93 -1.16 -9.41
N HIS A 51 8.07 -0.13 -9.51
CA HIS A 51 6.81 -0.09 -8.78
C HIS A 51 5.86 -1.20 -9.26
N GLU A 52 5.80 -1.46 -10.56
CA GLU A 52 4.98 -2.54 -11.13
C GLU A 52 5.41 -3.92 -10.65
N ASP A 53 6.72 -4.23 -10.66
CA ASP A 53 7.24 -5.50 -10.18
C ASP A 53 6.94 -5.68 -8.68
N ALA A 54 7.18 -4.64 -7.89
CA ALA A 54 6.97 -4.69 -6.45
C ALA A 54 5.47 -4.80 -6.08
N VAL A 55 4.55 -4.10 -6.78
CA VAL A 55 3.09 -4.31 -6.64
C VAL A 55 2.72 -5.74 -7.00
N THR A 56 3.20 -6.24 -8.14
CA THR A 56 2.85 -7.58 -8.63
C THR A 56 3.25 -8.65 -7.61
N ARG A 57 4.46 -8.54 -7.05
CA ARG A 57 4.95 -9.44 -5.99
C ARG A 57 4.14 -9.33 -4.71
N LEU A 58 3.71 -8.12 -4.33
CA LEU A 58 2.89 -7.93 -3.13
C LEU A 58 1.47 -8.50 -3.31
N ILE A 59 0.86 -8.31 -4.49
CA ILE A 59 -0.42 -8.93 -4.86
C ILE A 59 -0.30 -10.45 -4.79
N TYR A 60 0.78 -11.02 -5.34
CA TYR A 60 1.06 -12.43 -5.22
C TYR A 60 1.19 -12.85 -3.74
N GLY A 61 1.95 -12.09 -2.95
CA GLY A 61 2.12 -12.30 -1.51
C GLY A 61 0.80 -12.35 -0.76
N VAL A 62 -0.12 -11.41 -1.03
CA VAL A 62 -1.44 -11.37 -0.42
C VAL A 62 -2.31 -12.53 -0.88
N ARG A 63 -2.38 -12.78 -2.20
CA ARG A 63 -3.20 -13.85 -2.78
C ARG A 63 -2.84 -15.24 -2.26
N HIS A 64 -1.55 -15.48 -2.02
CA HIS A 64 -1.05 -16.78 -1.55
C HIS A 64 -0.86 -16.86 -0.02
N GLY A 65 -1.24 -15.82 0.72
CA GLY A 65 -1.21 -15.81 2.19
C GLY A 65 0.16 -15.59 2.82
N PHE A 66 1.17 -15.20 2.05
CA PHE A 66 2.48 -14.78 2.57
C PHE A 66 2.41 -13.42 3.27
N VAL A 67 1.49 -12.56 2.83
CA VAL A 67 1.20 -11.27 3.44
C VAL A 67 -0.27 -11.21 3.81
N LYS A 68 -0.60 -10.90 5.06
CA LYS A 68 -1.99 -10.71 5.51
C LYS A 68 -2.37 -9.24 5.47
N VAL A 69 -3.53 -8.93 4.91
CA VAL A 69 -4.13 -7.60 5.04
C VAL A 69 -4.77 -7.50 6.42
N ILE A 70 -4.37 -6.50 7.20
CA ILE A 70 -4.86 -6.27 8.57
C ILE A 70 -5.51 -4.90 8.68
N ASP A 71 -6.54 -4.77 9.51
CA ASP A 71 -7.03 -3.45 9.90
C ASP A 71 -6.07 -2.83 10.92
N ASN A 72 -5.71 -1.56 10.70
CA ASN A 72 -5.12 -0.76 11.76
C ASN A 72 -6.27 -0.37 12.69
N GLY A 73 -6.26 -0.91 13.92
CA GLY A 73 -7.23 -0.54 14.96
C GLY A 73 -7.19 0.94 15.31
#